data_AF-A0A926KPJ2-F1
#
_entry.id   AF-A0A926KPJ2-F1
#
_cell.length_a   1.000
_cell.length_b   1.000
_cell.length_c   1.000
_cell.angle_alpha   90.00
_cell.angle_beta   90.00
_cell.angle_gamma   90.00
#
_symmetry.space_group_name_H-M   'P 1'
#
loop_
_entity.id
_entity.type
_entity.pdbx_description
1 polymer ?
#
loop_
_entity_poly.entity_id
_entity_poly.type
_entity_poly.pdbx_seq_one_letter_code
_entity_poly.pdbx_strand_id
1 'polypeptide(L)'
;MNAELIFQNEIKLTALHIICPFSSMQVEIAEGFSRLKSRLDEIKNRVDHTKIIGFYPQSSDAPDENICHYYLGVEVANHDVVPEQLISITIPSGQFVSYKYNGQKNVTNTLY
;
A
#
# COMPACT_ATOMS: atom_id res chain seq x y z
N MET A 1 -7.09 -8.26 20.48
CA MET A 1 -6.40 -7.38 19.51
C MET A 1 -6.06 -6.12 20.28
N ASN A 2 -4.77 -5.79 20.43
CA ASN A 2 -4.35 -4.56 21.12
C ASN A 2 -4.13 -3.49 20.04
N ALA A 3 -4.80 -2.35 20.21
CA ALA A 3 -4.62 -1.17 19.36
C ALA A 3 -3.87 -0.10 20.14
N GLU A 4 -2.99 0.63 19.46
CA GLU A 4 -2.14 1.67 20.03
C GLU A 4 -2.24 2.93 19.19
N LEU A 5 -2.20 4.10 19.84
CA LEU A 5 -2.04 5.37 19.14
C LEU A 5 -0.56 5.60 18.88
N ILE A 6 -0.20 5.75 17.61
CA ILE A 6 1.16 6.05 17.19
C ILE A 6 1.20 7.35 16.39
N PHE A 7 2.28 8.11 16.55
CA PHE A 7 2.58 9.23 15.67
C PHE A 7 3.51 8.74 14.57
N GLN A 8 3.18 9.03 13.31
CA GLN A 8 4.03 8.77 12.16
C GLN A 8 4.46 10.09 11.53
N ASN A 9 5.73 10.16 11.17
CA ASN A 9 6.23 11.24 10.33
C ASN A 9 5.68 11.11 8.91
N GLU A 10 5.95 12.12 8.08
CA GLU A 10 5.64 12.03 6.65
C GLU A 10 6.33 10.80 6.03
N ILE A 11 5.58 10.06 5.21
CA ILE A 11 6.07 8.88 4.50
C ILE A 11 5.97 9.16 3.00
N LYS A 12 7.10 9.05 2.29
CA LYS A 12 7.14 9.16 0.83
C LYS A 12 7.19 7.77 0.24
N LEU A 13 6.30 7.49 -0.69
CA LEU A 13 6.14 6.20 -1.33
C LEU A 13 6.36 6.30 -2.84
N THR A 14 6.98 5.27 -3.39
CA THR A 14 6.83 4.89 -4.79
C THR A 14 5.90 3.67 -4.84
N ALA A 15 4.80 3.77 -5.58
CA ALA A 15 3.68 2.83 -5.47
C ALA A 15 3.12 2.38 -6.82
N LEU A 16 2.53 1.19 -6.82
CA LEU A 16 1.61 0.67 -7.83
C LEU A 16 0.18 1.06 -7.44
N HIS A 17 -0.61 1.54 -8.40
CA HIS A 17 -2.05 1.75 -8.24
C HIS A 17 -2.81 0.60 -8.89
N ILE A 18 -3.62 -0.10 -8.09
CA ILE A 18 -4.47 -1.20 -8.49
C ILE A 18 -5.91 -0.67 -8.53
N ILE A 19 -6.53 -0.75 -9.70
CA ILE A 19 -7.94 -0.42 -9.90
C ILE A 19 -8.62 -1.70 -10.38
N CYS A 20 -9.60 -2.19 -9.62
CA CYS A 20 -10.28 -3.43 -9.95
C CYS A 20 -11.68 -3.47 -9.34
N PRO A 21 -12.59 -4.32 -9.85
CA PRO A 21 -13.83 -4.61 -9.13
C PRO A 21 -13.57 -5.14 -7.72
N PHE A 22 -14.39 -4.77 -6.72
CA PHE A 22 -14.25 -5.34 -5.37
C PHE A 22 -14.35 -6.88 -5.35
N SER A 23 -15.10 -7.46 -6.29
CA SER A 23 -15.22 -8.91 -6.46
C SER A 23 -13.91 -9.61 -6.83
N SER A 24 -12.94 -8.90 -7.43
CA SER A 24 -11.62 -9.44 -7.80
C SER A 24 -10.47 -8.90 -6.93
N MET A 25 -10.76 -8.03 -5.96
CA MET A 25 -9.77 -7.35 -5.14
C MET A 25 -8.71 -8.29 -4.52
N GLN A 26 -9.12 -9.44 -4.00
CA GLN A 26 -8.19 -10.38 -3.37
C GLN A 26 -7.14 -10.90 -4.35
N VAL A 27 -7.56 -11.23 -5.57
CA VAL A 27 -6.70 -11.74 -6.64
C VAL A 27 -5.78 -10.62 -7.14
N GLU A 28 -6.37 -9.46 -7.42
CA GLU A 28 -5.66 -8.31 -7.99
C GLU A 28 -4.61 -7.72 -7.04
N ILE A 29 -4.89 -7.67 -5.74
CA ILE A 29 -3.92 -7.26 -4.72
C ILE A 29 -2.78 -8.29 -4.64
N ALA A 30 -3.08 -9.59 -4.62
CA ALA A 30 -2.05 -10.63 -4.56
C ALA A 30 -1.11 -10.60 -5.79
N GLU A 31 -1.68 -10.39 -6.98
CA GLU A 31 -0.92 -10.18 -8.20
C GLU A 31 -0.14 -8.85 -8.17
N GLY A 32 -0.74 -7.79 -7.63
CA GLY A 32 -0.09 -6.51 -7.36
C GLY A 32 1.17 -6.64 -6.51
N PHE A 33 1.14 -7.45 -5.44
CA PHE A 33 2.33 -7.75 -4.64
C PHE A 33 3.42 -8.42 -5.46
N SER A 34 3.06 -9.36 -6.32
CA SER A 34 4.02 -10.07 -7.18
C SER A 34 4.64 -9.11 -8.20
N ARG A 35 3.81 -8.27 -8.84
CA ARG A 35 4.24 -7.21 -9.76
C ARG A 35 5.17 -6.20 -9.11
N LEU A 36 4.86 -5.72 -7.90
CA LEU A 36 5.72 -4.77 -7.20
C LEU A 36 7.05 -5.42 -6.80
N LYS A 37 7.02 -6.67 -6.31
CA LYS A 37 8.22 -7.41 -5.89
C LYS A 37 9.21 -7.62 -7.03
N SER A 38 8.73 -7.96 -8.23
CA SER A 38 9.60 -8.13 -9.40
C SER A 38 10.24 -6.83 -9.89
N ARG A 39 9.75 -5.68 -9.42
CA ARG A 39 10.19 -4.34 -9.83
C ARG A 39 10.92 -3.56 -8.73
N LEU A 40 11.17 -4.19 -7.57
CA LEU A 40 11.81 -3.52 -6.43
C LEU A 40 13.20 -2.96 -6.74
N ASP A 41 13.92 -3.57 -7.68
CA ASP A 41 15.24 -3.13 -8.10
C ASP A 41 15.21 -1.88 -8.99
N GLU A 42 14.06 -1.55 -9.58
CA GLU A 42 13.86 -0.29 -10.32
C GLU A 42 13.70 0.91 -9.37
N ILE A 43 13.26 0.67 -8.13
CA ILE A 43 12.93 1.72 -7.16
C ILE A 43 14.18 2.11 -6.37
N LYS A 44 14.66 3.32 -6.57
CA LYS A 44 15.84 3.88 -5.89
C LYS A 44 15.48 4.43 -4.51
N ASN A 45 16.51 4.60 -3.68
CA ASN A 45 16.43 5.28 -2.38
C ASN A 45 15.40 4.69 -1.40
N ARG A 46 15.19 3.37 -1.46
CA ARG A 46 14.30 2.66 -0.53
C ARG A 46 14.81 2.79 0.91
N VAL A 47 13.92 3.17 1.83
CA VAL A 47 14.25 3.32 3.25
C VAL A 47 14.35 1.95 3.93
N ASP A 48 13.45 1.03 3.60
CA ASP A 48 13.45 -0.34 4.11
C ASP A 48 13.25 -1.36 2.98
N HIS A 49 14.21 -2.27 2.83
CA HIS A 49 14.20 -3.27 1.76
C HIS A 49 13.24 -4.45 2.01
N THR A 50 12.70 -4.56 3.22
CA THR A 50 11.87 -5.70 3.66
C THR A 50 10.38 -5.36 3.72
N LYS A 51 10.02 -4.07 3.70
CA LYS A 51 8.65 -3.60 3.88
C LYS A 51 7.99 -3.21 2.57
N ILE A 52 6.72 -3.58 2.46
CA ILE A 52 5.76 -3.09 1.46
C ILE A 52 4.57 -2.54 2.24
N ILE A 53 4.10 -1.37 1.85
CA ILE A 53 2.99 -0.65 2.48
C ILE A 53 1.79 -0.75 1.54
N GLY A 54 0.72 -1.36 2.03
CA GLY A 54 -0.59 -1.36 1.37
C GLY A 54 -1.47 -0.29 1.96
N PHE A 55 -2.18 0.47 1.12
CA PHE A 55 -3.08 1.52 1.60
C PHE A 55 -4.24 1.77 0.63
N TYR A 56 -5.33 2.30 1.19
CA TYR A 56 -6.55 2.66 0.50
C TYR A 56 -6.87 4.13 0.86
N PRO A 57 -6.45 5.10 0.05
CA PRO A 57 -6.83 6.49 0.27
C PRO A 57 -8.31 6.64 -0.06
N GLN A 58 -9.09 7.13 0.89
CA GLN A 58 -10.47 7.53 0.62
C GLN A 58 -10.44 8.85 -0.15
N SER A 59 -10.29 8.77 -1.46
CA SER A 59 -10.06 9.93 -2.34
C SER A 59 -11.33 10.63 -2.80
N SER A 60 -12.51 10.22 -2.31
CA SER A 60 -13.81 10.70 -2.80
C SER A 60 -14.86 10.72 -1.70
N ASP A 61 -15.69 11.77 -1.68
CA ASP A 61 -16.89 11.88 -0.84
C ASP A 61 -18.01 10.90 -1.31
N ALA A 62 -17.88 10.37 -2.53
CA ALA A 62 -18.77 9.36 -3.12
C ALA A 62 -17.93 8.34 -3.92
N PRO A 63 -17.23 7.40 -3.24
CA PRO A 63 -16.45 6.37 -3.94
C PRO A 63 -17.38 5.45 -4.74
N ASP A 64 -16.93 4.97 -5.90
CA ASP A 64 -17.66 3.93 -6.62
C ASP A 64 -17.62 2.64 -5.79
N GLU A 65 -18.78 2.23 -5.28
CA GLU A 65 -18.93 1.06 -4.41
C GLU A 65 -18.58 -0.26 -5.10
N ASN A 66 -18.44 -0.28 -6.43
CA ASN A 66 -18.08 -1.47 -7.19
C ASN A 66 -16.58 -1.55 -7.50
N ILE A 67 -15.83 -0.46 -7.33
CA ILE A 67 -14.43 -0.36 -7.73
C ILE A 67 -13.52 -0.14 -6.51
N CYS A 68 -12.57 -1.04 -6.35
CA CYS A 68 -11.49 -0.94 -5.39
C CYS A 68 -10.32 -0.14 -5.98
N HIS A 69 -9.90 0.90 -5.28
CA HIS A 69 -8.65 1.63 -5.51
C HIS A 69 -7.63 1.28 -4.42
N TYR A 70 -6.75 0.32 -4.67
CA TYR A 70 -5.75 -0.12 -3.71
C TYR A 70 -4.35 0.26 -4.17
N TYR A 71 -3.48 0.62 -3.22
CA TYR A 71 -2.12 1.02 -3.51
C TYR A 71 -1.14 0.12 -2.78
N LEU A 72 -0.08 -0.28 -3.47
CA LEU A 72 1.05 -1.01 -2.90
C LEU A 72 2.31 -0.22 -3.18
N GLY A 73 3.02 0.20 -2.14
CA GLY A 73 4.25 0.97 -2.29
C GLY A 73 5.36 0.55 -1.36
N VAL A 74 6.52 1.13 -1.60
CA VAL A 74 7.67 1.06 -0.70
C VAL A 74 8.08 2.47 -0.32
N GLU A 75 8.55 2.63 0.92
CA GLU A 75 9.05 3.90 1.41
C GLU A 75 10.38 4.26 0.74
N VAL A 76 10.47 5.50 0.28
CA VAL A 76 11.64 6.10 -0.37
C VAL A 76 12.04 7.38 0.33
N ALA A 77 13.33 7.69 0.40
CA ALA A 77 13.81 8.91 1.04
C ALA A 77 13.37 10.18 0.28
N ASN A 78 13.22 10.07 -1.05
CA ASN A 78 12.82 11.14 -1.96
C ASN A 78 12.18 10.57 -3.24
N HIS A 79 11.59 11.44 -4.06
CA HIS A 79 10.91 11.06 -5.32
C HIS A 79 11.76 11.37 -6.56
N ASP A 80 13.09 11.32 -6.45
CA ASP A 80 14.00 11.80 -7.52
C ASP A 80 13.77 11.08 -8.85
N VAL A 81 13.48 9.78 -8.82
CA VAL A 81 13.15 8.97 -10.00
C VAL A 81 12.02 8.00 -9.67
N VAL A 82 10.90 8.14 -10.35
CA VAL A 82 9.77 7.21 -10.28
C VAL A 82 9.78 6.35 -11.54
N PRO A 83 9.90 5.00 -11.43
CA PRO A 83 9.83 4.11 -12.59
C PRO A 83 8.52 4.24 -13.35
N GLU A 84 8.54 3.90 -14.63
CA GLU A 84 7.35 3.96 -15.48
C GLU A 84 6.19 3.13 -14.89
N GLN A 85 4.97 3.66 -14.95
CA GLN A 85 3.75 3.02 -14.43
C GLN A 85 3.69 2.87 -12.90
N LEU A 86 4.69 3.40 -12.18
CA LEU A 86 4.59 3.66 -10.75
C LEU A 86 4.27 5.13 -10.50
N ILE A 87 3.79 5.43 -9.31
CA ILE A 87 3.41 6.79 -8.89
C ILE A 87 4.15 7.18 -7.61
N SER A 88 4.35 8.47 -7.42
CA SER A 88 4.79 9.04 -6.15
C SER A 88 3.58 9.40 -5.29
N ILE A 89 3.61 9.00 -4.02
CA ILE A 89 2.60 9.35 -3.02
C ILE A 89 3.32 9.85 -1.77
N THR A 90 2.74 10.87 -1.13
CA THR A 90 3.18 11.35 0.18
C THR A 90 2.03 11.17 1.16
N ILE A 91 2.25 10.34 2.18
CA ILE A 91 1.34 10.24 3.32
C ILE A 91 1.78 11.30 4.34
N PRO A 92 0.93 12.26 4.70
CA PRO A 92 1.30 13.32 5.63
C PRO A 92 1.56 12.74 7.03
N SER A 93 2.42 13.43 7.79
CA SER A 93 2.61 13.12 9.21
C SER A 93 1.31 13.22 9.99
N GLY A 94 1.09 12.33 10.96
CA GLY A 94 -0.16 12.31 11.70
C GLY A 94 -0.23 11.24 12.78
N GLN A 95 -1.36 11.20 13.48
CA GLN A 95 -1.66 10.15 14.45
C GLN A 95 -2.47 9.04 13.79
N PHE A 96 -2.09 7.81 14.08
CA PHE A 96 -2.73 6.61 13.56
C PHE A 96 -3.07 5.66 14.69
N VAL A 97 -4.24 5.04 14.61
CA VAL A 97 -4.54 3.85 15.40
C VAL A 97 -3.90 2.67 14.70
N SER A 98 -2.96 2.02 15.36
CA SER A 98 -2.24 0.86 14.84
C SER A 98 -2.65 -0.39 15.60
N TYR A 99 -2.79 -1.49 14.88
CA TYR A 99 -2.91 -2.82 15.48
C TYR A 99 -1.99 -3.77 14.73
N LYS A 100 -1.41 -4.73 15.44
CA LYS A 100 -0.59 -5.77 14.84
C LYS A 100 -1.41 -7.03 14.63
N TYR A 101 -1.55 -7.45 13.38
CA TYR A 101 -2.10 -8.75 13.02
C TYR A 101 -0.98 -9.78 12.88
N ASN A 102 -1.02 -10.85 13.68
CA ASN A 102 -0.14 -12.01 13.57
C ASN A 102 -0.99 -13.22 13.16
N GLY A 103 -1.21 -13.39 11.85
CA GLY A 103 -1.93 -14.55 11.31
C GLY A 103 -0.99 -15.50 10.57
N GLN A 104 -1.35 -16.78 10.50
CA GLN A 104 -0.84 -17.65 9.44
C GLN A 104 -1.33 -17.11 8.11
N LYS A 105 -0.46 -17.10 7.10
CA LYS A 105 -0.80 -16.69 5.73
C LYS A 105 -1.69 -17.77 5.09
N ASN A 106 -2.93 -17.89 5.56
CA ASN A 106 -3.93 -18.73 4.94
C ASN A 106 -4.38 -17.99 3.67
N VAL A 107 -4.19 -18.60 2.51
CA VAL A 107 -4.55 -18.04 1.18
C VAL A 107 -6.07 -17.82 1.02
N THR A 108 -6.85 -17.99 2.07
CA THR A 108 -8.29 -17.71 2.15
C THR A 108 -8.61 -17.28 3.56
N ASN A 109 -8.77 -15.97 3.81
CA ASN A 109 -9.86 -15.39 4.62
C ASN A 109 -9.63 -13.90 4.91
N THR A 110 -10.54 -13.11 4.33
CA THR A 110 -11.26 -11.94 4.87
C THR A 110 -10.65 -11.16 6.02
N LEU A 111 -10.49 -9.85 5.83
CA LEU A 111 -10.73 -8.88 6.89
C LEU A 111 -11.61 -7.75 6.33
N TYR A 112 -12.70 -7.48 7.06
CA TYR A 112 -13.51 -6.26 7.00
C TYR A 112 -12.72 -5.08 7.58
#